data_AF-A0A6P7YG15-F1
#
_entry.id   AF-A0A6P7YG15-F1
#
_cell.length_a   1.000
_cell.length_b   1.000
_cell.length_c   1.000
_cell.angle_alpha   90.00
_cell.angle_beta   90.00
_cell.angle_gamma   90.00
#
_symmetry.space_group_name_H-M   'P 1'
#
loop_
_entity.id
_entity.type
_entity.pdbx_description
1 polymer ?
#
loop_
_entity_poly.entity_id
_entity_poly.type
_entity_poly.pdbx_seq_one_letter_code
_entity_poly.pdbx_strand_id
1 'polypeptide(L)'
;MATEWERLWPTKVHRARICLWRDLSMQQLEVIGKAQTGEELKRVLAELFSLTWAEIDQRSAILLELYYYTVLFCREQGFSDAQTSCLFSIIKETHEFCIETPLGNIEQCYNYFTELLLCHTVRRPPFSTDIFSLDQVPLITNYVLNTYFRHFKLYKYVFTSQVRLDISLSYCGLSESKIQLKRNVSVEPGFDDSSSPREKEQATAVAEEAAEEDESPMAPLKNYIKAQLALEVSQLLSIVEEKLLASEHNFSSKLALLEEPSSTKKSHGGSKGKRK
;
A
#
# COMPACT_ATOMS: atom_id res chain seq x y z
N MET A 1 6.86 16.66 22.60
CA MET A 1 7.04 17.59 21.46
C MET A 1 6.36 16.95 20.27
N ALA A 2 5.17 17.43 19.92
CA ALA A 2 4.42 16.98 18.75
C ALA A 2 5.24 17.22 17.49
N THR A 3 5.49 16.17 16.71
CA THR A 3 6.21 16.24 15.44
C THR A 3 5.43 17.10 14.45
N GLU A 4 6.10 17.93 13.65
CA GLU A 4 5.50 18.98 12.80
C GLU A 4 4.39 18.50 11.86
N TRP A 5 4.36 17.21 11.49
CA TRP A 5 3.30 16.62 10.67
C TRP A 5 1.95 16.49 11.39
N GLU A 6 1.91 16.43 12.72
CA GLU A 6 0.66 16.37 13.51
C GLU A 6 -0.14 17.69 13.40
N ARG A 7 0.52 18.80 13.07
CA ARG A 7 -0.12 20.11 12.88
C ARG A 7 -0.86 20.24 11.54
N LEU A 8 -0.52 19.41 10.55
CA LEU A 8 -1.17 19.43 9.23
C LEU A 8 -2.56 18.81 9.27
N TRP A 9 -2.82 17.93 10.24
CA TRP A 9 -4.12 17.32 10.49
C TRP A 9 -4.44 17.35 11.98
N PRO A 10 -4.85 18.50 12.53
CA PRO A 10 -5.22 18.58 13.94
C PRO A 10 -6.40 17.65 14.19
N THR A 11 -6.17 16.57 14.93
CA THR A 11 -7.26 15.74 15.44
C THR A 11 -8.06 16.58 16.43
N LYS A 12 -9.39 16.57 16.29
CA LYS A 12 -10.24 17.25 17.25
C LYS A 12 -10.05 16.56 18.60
N VAL A 13 -9.96 17.35 19.67
CA VAL A 13 -9.94 16.80 21.03
C VAL A 13 -11.36 16.36 21.35
N HIS A 14 -11.66 15.09 21.13
CA HIS A 14 -12.93 14.52 21.57
C HIS A 14 -12.85 14.20 23.05
N ARG A 15 -13.90 14.58 23.77
CA ARG A 15 -14.10 14.17 25.16
C ARG A 15 -15.26 13.21 25.17
N ALA A 16 -15.09 12.08 25.86
CA ALA A 16 -16.17 11.14 26.05
C ALA A 16 -17.37 11.84 26.72
N ARG A 17 -18.55 11.65 26.14
CA ARG A 17 -19.83 12.20 26.64
C ARG A 17 -20.82 11.06 26.82
N ILE A 18 -21.84 11.28 27.64
CA ILE A 18 -22.88 10.28 27.85
C ILE A 18 -23.68 10.08 26.54
N CYS A 19 -23.68 8.85 26.02
CA CYS A 19 -24.32 8.47 24.75
C CYS A 19 -25.69 7.79 24.88
N LEU A 20 -26.41 8.00 26.00
CA LEU A 20 -27.74 7.41 26.22
C LEU A 20 -28.79 8.10 25.33
N TRP A 21 -29.52 7.32 24.52
CA TRP A 21 -30.61 7.79 23.62
C TRP A 21 -30.19 8.85 22.58
N ARG A 22 -28.90 8.95 22.27
CA ARG A 22 -28.40 9.97 21.34
C ARG A 22 -28.74 9.64 19.90
N ASP A 23 -28.31 8.45 19.46
CA ASP A 23 -28.44 8.04 18.06
C ASP A 23 -29.65 7.14 17.82
N LEU A 24 -30.03 6.32 18.81
CA LEU A 24 -31.27 5.54 18.78
C LEU A 24 -32.19 6.02 19.88
N SER A 25 -33.37 6.52 19.50
CA SER A 25 -34.45 6.82 20.43
C SER A 25 -35.15 5.55 20.90
N MET A 26 -35.90 5.66 22.01
CA MET A 26 -36.69 4.55 22.55
C MET A 26 -37.68 3.99 21.52
N GLN A 27 -38.35 4.87 20.77
CA GLN A 27 -39.30 4.48 19.72
C GLN A 27 -38.63 3.73 18.58
N GLN A 28 -37.44 4.16 18.16
CA GLN A 28 -36.69 3.50 17.09
C GLN A 28 -36.24 2.10 17.52
N LEU A 29 -35.88 1.95 18.80
CA LEU A 29 -35.48 0.66 19.33
C LEU A 29 -36.65 -0.31 19.51
N GLU A 30 -37.85 0.18 19.81
CA GLU A 30 -39.06 -0.65 19.78
C GLU A 30 -39.36 -1.17 18.37
N VAL A 31 -39.17 -0.33 17.34
CA VAL A 31 -39.32 -0.75 15.93
C VAL A 31 -38.27 -1.80 15.56
N ILE A 32 -37.02 -1.58 15.99
CA ILE A 32 -35.95 -2.57 15.85
C ILE A 32 -36.31 -3.86 16.58
N GLY A 33 -36.84 -3.80 17.80
CA GLY A 33 -37.24 -4.97 18.59
C GLY A 33 -38.33 -5.83 17.93
N LYS A 34 -39.19 -5.22 17.11
CA LYS A 34 -40.22 -5.92 16.33
C LYS A 34 -39.66 -6.67 15.11
N ALA A 35 -38.47 -6.30 14.62
CA ALA A 35 -37.84 -6.97 13.48
C ALA A 35 -37.21 -8.30 13.91
N GLN A 36 -37.83 -9.40 13.49
CA GLN A 36 -37.41 -10.76 13.86
C GLN A 36 -36.42 -11.34 12.85
N THR A 37 -36.53 -10.98 11.57
CA THR A 37 -35.64 -11.46 10.52
C THR A 37 -34.45 -10.50 10.33
N GLY A 38 -33.31 -11.07 9.91
CA GLY A 38 -32.10 -10.26 9.67
C GLY A 38 -32.27 -9.24 8.54
N GLU A 39 -33.07 -9.57 7.52
CA GLU A 39 -33.36 -8.69 6.39
C GLU A 39 -34.28 -7.52 6.78
N GLU A 40 -35.31 -7.78 7.59
CA GLU A 40 -36.15 -6.72 8.16
C GLU A 40 -35.34 -5.76 9.03
N LEU A 41 -34.45 -6.31 9.87
CA LEU A 41 -33.59 -5.49 10.71
C LEU A 41 -32.69 -4.58 9.87
N LYS A 42 -32.08 -5.11 8.80
CA LYS A 42 -31.28 -4.31 7.87
C LYS A 42 -32.11 -3.22 7.17
N ARG A 43 -33.34 -3.52 6.75
CA ARG A 43 -34.24 -2.50 6.17
C ARG A 43 -34.58 -1.39 7.15
N VAL A 44 -34.98 -1.73 8.37
CA VAL A 44 -35.30 -0.75 9.42
C VAL A 44 -34.08 0.13 9.72
N LEU A 45 -32.89 -0.46 9.87
CA LEU A 45 -31.66 0.31 10.10
C LEU A 45 -31.32 1.21 8.90
N ALA A 46 -31.51 0.74 7.67
CA ALA A 46 -31.27 1.54 6.48
C ALA A 46 -32.21 2.75 6.40
N GLU A 47 -33.49 2.58 6.73
CA GLU A 47 -34.47 3.67 6.80
C GLU A 47 -34.12 4.67 7.91
N LEU A 48 -33.78 4.19 9.10
CA LEU A 48 -33.49 5.03 10.26
C LEU A 48 -32.26 5.93 10.06
N PHE A 49 -31.22 5.41 9.43
CA PHE A 49 -29.96 6.14 9.19
C PHE A 49 -29.87 6.73 7.78
N SER A 50 -30.96 6.70 7.01
CA SER A 50 -30.99 7.16 5.61
C SER A 50 -29.87 6.54 4.74
N LEU A 51 -29.52 5.28 5.02
CA LEU A 51 -28.53 4.48 4.27
C LEU A 51 -29.18 3.79 3.07
N THR A 52 -30.21 4.40 2.48
CA THR A 52 -31.08 3.84 1.44
C THR A 52 -30.32 3.48 0.15
N TRP A 53 -29.09 3.96 0.00
CA TRP A 53 -28.19 3.70 -1.13
C TRP A 53 -27.18 2.58 -0.86
N ALA A 54 -27.38 1.72 0.15
CA ALA A 54 -26.47 0.61 0.44
C ALA A 54 -26.20 -0.31 -0.78
N GLU A 55 -27.11 -0.36 -1.76
CA GLU A 55 -26.92 -1.12 -3.00
C GLU A 55 -25.97 -0.44 -4.00
N ILE A 56 -25.81 0.89 -3.91
CA ILE A 56 -25.02 1.70 -4.85
C ILE A 56 -23.70 2.13 -4.23
N ASP A 57 -23.70 2.49 -2.95
CA ASP A 57 -22.53 2.94 -2.22
C ASP A 57 -22.02 1.85 -1.26
N GLN A 58 -20.85 1.31 -1.57
CA GLN A 58 -20.19 0.28 -0.77
C GLN A 58 -19.89 0.75 0.66
N ARG A 59 -19.68 2.06 0.89
CA ARG A 59 -19.46 2.60 2.24
C ARG A 59 -20.72 2.47 3.09
N SER A 60 -21.85 2.86 2.52
CA SER A 60 -23.16 2.73 3.15
C SER A 60 -23.51 1.27 3.48
N ALA A 61 -23.16 0.32 2.60
CA ALA A 61 -23.32 -1.11 2.88
C ALA A 61 -22.51 -1.58 4.10
N ILE A 62 -21.24 -1.18 4.18
CA ILE A 62 -20.34 -1.54 5.29
C ILE A 62 -20.80 -0.92 6.62
N LEU A 63 -21.31 0.32 6.59
CA LEU A 63 -21.90 0.96 7.78
C LEU A 63 -23.16 0.23 8.24
N LEU A 64 -24.05 -0.12 7.32
CA LEU A 64 -25.25 -0.86 7.63
C LEU A 64 -24.93 -2.22 8.26
N GLU A 65 -23.89 -2.88 7.76
CA GLU A 65 -23.40 -4.15 8.30
C GLU A 65 -22.82 -3.99 9.71
N LEU A 66 -22.02 -2.94 9.96
CA LEU A 66 -21.52 -2.61 11.29
C LEU A 66 -22.66 -2.39 12.30
N TYR A 67 -23.69 -1.65 11.90
CA TYR A 67 -24.88 -1.37 12.70
C TYR A 67 -25.72 -2.62 12.97
N TYR A 68 -25.94 -3.42 11.93
CA TYR A 68 -26.66 -4.69 12.04
C TYR A 68 -25.98 -5.63 13.04
N TYR A 69 -24.67 -5.85 12.92
CA TYR A 69 -23.95 -6.76 13.81
C TYR A 69 -23.85 -6.22 15.24
N THR A 70 -23.85 -4.90 15.43
CA THR A 70 -23.89 -4.29 16.76
C THR A 70 -25.20 -4.61 17.47
N VAL A 71 -26.33 -4.45 16.79
CA VAL A 71 -27.65 -4.77 17.35
C VAL A 71 -27.78 -6.28 17.57
N LEU A 72 -27.29 -7.11 16.65
CA LEU A 72 -27.30 -8.55 16.80
C LEU A 72 -26.53 -8.99 18.05
N PHE A 73 -25.34 -8.45 18.27
CA PHE A 73 -24.54 -8.72 19.46
C PHE A 73 -25.27 -8.34 20.75
N CYS A 74 -25.92 -7.16 20.79
CA CYS A 74 -26.73 -6.77 21.94
C CYS A 74 -27.87 -7.77 22.24
N ARG A 75 -28.52 -8.30 21.20
CA ARG A 75 -29.57 -9.32 21.34
C ARG A 75 -29.02 -10.64 21.87
N GLU A 76 -27.88 -11.10 21.34
CA GLU A 76 -27.22 -12.34 21.79
C GLU A 76 -26.78 -12.28 23.25
N GLN A 77 -26.33 -11.11 23.72
CA GLN A 77 -25.94 -10.88 25.11
C GLN A 77 -27.11 -10.53 26.04
N GLY A 78 -28.33 -10.38 25.52
CA GLY A 78 -29.52 -10.04 26.30
C GLY A 78 -29.46 -8.65 26.93
N PHE A 79 -28.85 -7.68 26.26
CA PHE A 79 -28.76 -6.30 26.76
C PHE A 79 -30.11 -5.60 26.75
N SER A 80 -30.30 -4.70 27.72
CA SER A 80 -31.48 -3.84 27.79
C SER A 80 -31.52 -2.84 26.64
N ASP A 81 -32.69 -2.23 26.43
CA ASP A 81 -32.90 -1.21 25.42
C ASP A 81 -31.95 -0.02 25.56
N ALA A 82 -31.80 0.46 26.80
CA ALA A 82 -30.89 1.54 27.13
C ALA A 82 -29.42 1.17 26.86
N GLN A 83 -29.02 -0.07 27.20
CA GLN A 83 -27.68 -0.60 26.91
C GLN A 83 -27.43 -0.71 25.42
N THR A 84 -28.41 -1.18 24.64
CA THR A 84 -28.31 -1.34 23.19
C THR A 84 -28.15 0.01 22.49
N SER A 85 -28.98 1.00 22.85
CA SER A 85 -28.86 2.38 22.34
C SER A 85 -27.50 2.99 22.69
N CYS A 86 -27.04 2.77 23.92
CA CYS A 86 -25.74 3.27 24.38
C CYS A 86 -24.57 2.62 23.63
N LEU A 87 -24.55 1.29 23.50
CA LEU A 87 -23.46 0.58 22.81
C LEU A 87 -23.39 0.95 21.33
N PHE A 88 -24.55 1.07 20.69
CA PHE A 88 -24.64 1.52 19.31
C PHE A 88 -23.99 2.89 19.13
N SER A 89 -24.35 3.84 20.00
CA SER A 89 -23.83 5.20 19.94
C SER A 89 -22.32 5.24 20.20
N ILE A 90 -21.81 4.40 21.13
CA ILE A 90 -20.36 4.25 21.38
C ILE A 90 -19.63 3.77 20.12
N ILE A 91 -20.15 2.74 19.44
CA ILE A 91 -19.52 2.18 18.24
C ILE A 91 -19.57 3.18 17.09
N LYS A 92 -20.69 3.90 16.92
CA LYS A 92 -20.83 4.95 15.92
C LYS A 92 -19.83 6.08 16.15
N GLU A 93 -19.74 6.62 17.37
CA GLU A 93 -18.76 7.66 17.70
C GLU A 93 -17.31 7.18 17.53
N THR A 94 -17.04 5.95 17.94
CA THR A 94 -15.72 5.35 17.75
C THR A 94 -15.39 5.28 16.26
N HIS A 95 -16.36 4.88 15.43
CA HIS A 95 -16.19 4.84 13.98
C HIS A 95 -15.92 6.22 13.39
N GLU A 96 -16.76 7.21 13.72
CA GLU A 96 -16.60 8.60 13.28
C GLU A 96 -15.21 9.14 13.66
N PHE A 97 -14.75 8.89 14.89
CA PHE A 97 -13.41 9.30 15.32
C PHE A 97 -12.28 8.60 14.54
N CYS A 98 -12.44 7.32 14.21
CA CYS A 98 -11.44 6.58 13.44
C CYS A 98 -11.25 7.12 12.02
N ILE A 99 -12.31 7.65 11.41
CA ILE A 99 -12.31 8.11 10.02
C ILE A 99 -11.91 9.58 9.87
N GLU A 100 -11.85 10.36 10.95
CA GLU A 100 -11.50 11.80 10.89
C GLU A 100 -10.11 12.08 10.31
N THR A 101 -9.17 11.15 10.49
CA THR A 101 -7.81 11.26 9.98
C THR A 101 -7.49 10.07 9.08
N PRO A 102 -6.72 10.20 7.99
CA PRO A 102 -6.21 9.06 7.23
C PRO A 102 -5.02 8.36 7.91
N LEU A 103 -4.47 8.95 8.98
CA LEU A 103 -3.24 8.47 9.64
C LEU A 103 -3.48 7.23 10.50
N GLY A 104 -2.44 6.44 10.76
CA GLY A 104 -2.54 5.25 11.62
C GLY A 104 -2.66 5.59 13.11
N ASN A 105 -3.87 5.91 13.59
CA ASN A 105 -4.14 6.35 14.96
C ASN A 105 -4.84 5.29 15.84
N ILE A 106 -4.48 4.01 15.68
CA ILE A 106 -5.21 2.90 16.33
C ILE A 106 -5.22 3.00 17.87
N GLU A 107 -4.11 3.37 18.49
CA GLU A 107 -4.03 3.52 19.95
C GLU A 107 -4.90 4.65 20.47
N GLN A 108 -4.93 5.78 19.74
CA GLN A 108 -5.75 6.93 20.09
C GLN A 108 -7.25 6.58 19.99
N CYS A 109 -7.63 5.88 18.92
CA CYS A 109 -8.99 5.40 18.73
C CYS A 109 -9.41 4.39 19.80
N TYR A 110 -8.52 3.47 20.16
CA TYR A 110 -8.77 2.52 21.23
C TYR A 110 -8.93 3.23 22.58
N ASN A 111 -8.05 4.18 22.89
CA ASN A 111 -8.15 4.98 24.11
C ASN A 111 -9.48 5.75 24.18
N TYR A 112 -9.91 6.36 23.07
CA TYR A 112 -11.20 7.04 23.00
C TYR A 112 -12.37 6.09 23.24
N PHE A 113 -12.36 4.91 22.61
CA PHE A 113 -13.36 3.86 22.87
C PHE A 113 -13.37 3.44 24.34
N THR A 114 -12.20 3.22 24.95
CA THR A 114 -12.12 2.83 26.37
C THR A 114 -12.63 3.93 27.30
N GLU A 115 -12.40 5.21 26.97
CA GLU A 115 -12.90 6.34 27.73
C GLU A 115 -14.43 6.42 27.65
N LEU A 116 -15.00 6.26 26.45
CA LEU A 116 -16.44 6.17 26.24
C LEU A 116 -17.05 5.02 27.03
N LEU A 117 -16.46 3.83 26.97
CA LEU A 117 -16.95 2.67 27.73
C LEU A 117 -16.86 2.91 29.24
N LEU A 118 -15.79 3.55 29.71
CA LEU A 118 -15.63 3.91 31.13
C LEU A 118 -16.71 4.90 31.60
N CYS A 119 -17.10 5.85 30.77
CA CYS A 119 -18.20 6.79 31.07
C CYS A 119 -19.56 6.09 31.29
N HIS A 120 -19.71 4.85 30.84
CA HIS A 120 -20.96 4.09 30.92
C HIS A 120 -20.93 2.91 31.91
N THR A 121 -19.83 2.76 32.66
CA THR A 121 -19.60 1.65 33.61
C THR A 121 -19.36 2.12 35.04
N VAL A 122 -18.97 3.37 35.23
CA VAL A 122 -18.68 3.93 36.56
C VAL A 122 -19.75 4.95 36.92
N ARG A 123 -20.27 4.89 38.15
CA ARG A 123 -21.27 5.84 38.65
C ARG A 123 -20.63 7.13 39.19
N ARG A 124 -20.48 8.17 38.35
CA ARG A 124 -20.02 9.52 38.76
C ARG A 124 -20.80 10.62 38.04
N PRO A 125 -22.07 10.88 38.41
CA PRO A 125 -22.80 12.04 37.90
C PRO A 125 -22.04 13.33 38.20
N PRO A 126 -21.94 14.32 37.28
CA PRO A 126 -22.56 14.44 35.94
C PRO A 126 -21.74 13.83 34.78
N PHE A 127 -20.59 13.21 35.04
CA PHE A 127 -19.63 12.83 33.99
C PHE A 127 -19.82 11.41 33.48
N SER A 128 -20.33 10.49 34.31
CA SER A 128 -20.52 9.09 33.94
C SER A 128 -21.77 8.48 34.59
N THR A 129 -22.34 7.51 33.89
CA THR A 129 -23.57 6.80 34.27
C THR A 129 -23.27 5.31 34.34
N ASP A 130 -23.90 4.61 35.28
CA ASP A 130 -23.77 3.17 35.46
C ASP A 130 -24.84 2.45 34.62
N ILE A 131 -24.51 2.15 33.36
CA ILE A 131 -25.41 1.48 32.41
C ILE A 131 -24.98 0.03 32.18
N PHE A 132 -23.67 -0.21 32.10
CA PHE A 132 -23.10 -1.53 31.88
C PHE A 132 -22.51 -2.09 33.17
N SER A 133 -22.85 -3.34 33.48
CA SER A 133 -22.27 -4.07 34.60
C SER A 133 -20.80 -4.41 34.32
N LEU A 134 -20.00 -4.59 35.38
CA LEU A 134 -18.58 -4.95 35.27
C LEU A 134 -18.33 -6.21 34.44
N ASP A 135 -19.25 -7.19 34.50
CA ASP A 135 -19.17 -8.44 33.74
C ASP A 135 -19.43 -8.25 32.24
N GLN A 136 -20.15 -7.20 31.85
CA GLN A 136 -20.48 -6.90 30.45
C GLN A 136 -19.37 -6.16 29.72
N VAL A 137 -18.54 -5.41 30.46
CA VAL A 137 -17.37 -4.68 29.93
C VAL A 137 -16.40 -5.56 29.13
N PRO A 138 -15.92 -6.71 29.65
CA PRO A 138 -15.02 -7.57 28.89
C PRO A 138 -15.70 -8.17 27.66
N LEU A 139 -17.01 -8.46 27.71
CA LEU A 139 -17.76 -8.97 26.56
C LEU A 139 -17.79 -7.94 25.42
N ILE A 140 -18.14 -6.69 25.75
CA ILE A 140 -18.16 -5.56 24.81
C ILE A 140 -16.76 -5.30 24.26
N THR A 141 -15.75 -5.26 25.13
CA THR A 141 -14.37 -4.98 24.72
C THR A 141 -13.85 -6.07 23.76
N ASN A 142 -14.06 -7.34 24.08
CA ASN A 142 -13.67 -8.45 23.21
C ASN A 142 -14.42 -8.42 21.88
N TYR A 143 -15.71 -8.08 21.89
CA TYR A 143 -16.49 -7.92 20.67
C TYR A 143 -15.87 -6.85 19.77
N VAL A 144 -15.71 -5.62 20.27
CA VAL A 144 -15.21 -4.49 19.48
C VAL A 144 -13.77 -4.72 19.01
N LEU A 145 -12.92 -5.36 19.83
CA LEU A 145 -11.57 -5.72 19.42
C LEU A 145 -11.55 -6.72 18.26
N ASN A 146 -12.36 -7.77 18.35
CA ASN A 146 -12.35 -8.86 17.37
C ASN A 146 -13.08 -8.51 16.06
N THR A 147 -14.07 -7.63 16.11
CA THR A 147 -14.83 -7.22 14.92
C THR A 147 -14.25 -5.95 14.32
N TYR A 148 -14.22 -4.85 15.08
CA TYR A 148 -13.88 -3.54 14.56
C TYR A 148 -12.37 -3.30 14.47
N PHE A 149 -11.64 -3.38 15.60
CA PHE A 149 -10.22 -3.04 15.62
C PHE A 149 -9.35 -4.06 14.88
N ARG A 150 -9.74 -5.34 14.85
CA ARG A 150 -9.09 -6.36 14.00
C ARG A 150 -9.06 -5.96 12.53
N HIS A 151 -10.12 -5.28 12.07
CA HIS A 151 -10.28 -4.84 10.68
C HIS A 151 -10.06 -3.32 10.51
N PHE A 152 -9.42 -2.65 11.49
CA PHE A 152 -9.22 -1.20 11.52
C PHE A 152 -8.64 -0.62 10.22
N LYS A 153 -7.66 -1.30 9.63
CA LYS A 153 -7.01 -0.86 8.37
C LYS A 153 -7.98 -0.87 7.19
N LEU A 154 -8.91 -1.82 7.14
CA LEU A 154 -9.92 -1.91 6.08
C LEU A 154 -10.93 -0.78 6.20
N TYR A 155 -11.42 -0.52 7.42
CA TYR A 155 -12.30 0.63 7.68
C TYR A 155 -11.60 1.95 7.30
N LYS A 156 -10.36 2.17 7.71
CA LYS A 156 -9.55 3.33 7.28
C LYS A 156 -9.52 3.46 5.76
N TYR A 157 -9.17 2.39 5.06
CA TYR A 157 -9.01 2.40 3.62
C TYR A 157 -10.29 2.80 2.87
N VAL A 158 -11.45 2.33 3.33
CA VAL A 158 -12.74 2.59 2.69
C VAL A 158 -13.25 4.00 3.00
N PHE A 159 -13.11 4.45 4.24
CA PHE A 159 -13.76 5.66 4.75
C PHE A 159 -12.88 6.91 4.77
N THR A 160 -11.56 6.79 4.54
CA THR A 160 -10.64 7.94 4.52
C THR A 160 -10.12 8.21 3.11
N SER A 161 -9.85 9.49 2.81
CA SER A 161 -9.23 9.87 1.55
C SER A 161 -7.78 9.38 1.50
N GLN A 162 -7.41 8.73 0.40
CA GLN A 162 -6.04 8.25 0.19
C GLN A 162 -5.10 9.44 0.00
N VAL A 163 -4.17 9.63 0.95
CA VAL A 163 -3.11 10.62 0.82
C VAL A 163 -2.01 10.03 -0.06
N ARG A 164 -1.81 10.58 -1.26
CA ARG A 164 -0.69 10.23 -2.15
C ARG A 164 0.38 11.30 -2.02
N LEU A 165 1.60 10.89 -1.71
CA LEU A 165 2.77 11.78 -1.72
C LEU A 165 3.44 11.67 -3.08
N ASP A 166 3.40 12.75 -3.86
CA ASP A 166 4.17 12.87 -5.09
C ASP A 166 5.51 13.54 -4.77
N ILE A 167 6.61 12.80 -4.88
CA ILE A 167 7.96 13.28 -4.55
C ILE A 167 8.62 13.74 -5.84
N SER A 168 8.78 15.06 -6.00
CA SER A 168 9.63 15.62 -7.04
C SER A 168 11.02 15.90 -6.48
N LEU A 169 12.03 15.25 -7.06
CA LEU A 169 13.43 15.44 -6.67
C LEU A 169 14.09 16.39 -7.68
N SER A 170 14.40 17.61 -7.25
CA SER A 170 15.24 18.55 -8.01
C SER A 170 16.68 18.47 -7.52
N TYR A 171 17.59 18.03 -8.38
CA TYR A 171 19.02 18.01 -8.05
C TYR A 171 19.65 19.37 -8.31
N CYS A 172 20.24 19.98 -7.28
CA CYS A 172 20.98 21.22 -7.42
C CYS A 172 22.22 20.99 -8.28
N GLY A 173 22.25 21.53 -9.50
CA GLY A 173 23.42 21.45 -10.41
C GLY A 173 23.19 20.73 -11.74
N LEU A 174 22.00 20.15 -11.98
CA LEU A 174 21.58 19.78 -13.35
C LEU A 174 20.80 20.95 -13.96
N SER A 175 21.28 21.54 -15.05
CA SER A 175 20.44 22.46 -15.84
C SER A 175 19.24 21.70 -16.40
N GLU A 176 18.02 22.24 -16.26
CA GLU A 176 16.74 21.62 -16.65
C GLU A 176 16.57 21.30 -18.15
N SER A 177 17.62 21.47 -18.96
CA SER A 177 17.60 21.48 -20.43
C SER A 177 17.36 20.14 -21.13
N LYS A 178 16.98 19.05 -20.43
CA LYS A 178 16.73 17.75 -21.09
C LYS A 178 15.50 16.95 -20.61
N ILE A 179 14.64 17.49 -19.75
CA ILE A 179 13.48 16.72 -19.25
C ILE A 179 12.21 16.92 -20.11
N GLN A 180 12.18 17.88 -21.04
CA GLN A 180 10.97 18.17 -21.82
C GLN A 180 10.72 17.28 -23.06
N LEU A 181 11.59 16.32 -23.39
CA LEU A 181 11.47 15.55 -24.65
C LEU A 181 10.75 14.18 -24.54
N LYS A 182 10.11 13.86 -23.41
CA LYS A 182 9.32 12.61 -23.26
C LYS A 182 7.96 12.77 -22.56
N ARG A 183 7.40 13.99 -22.50
CA ARG A 183 6.05 14.21 -21.94
C ARG A 183 4.97 14.40 -23.03
N ASN A 184 5.37 14.43 -24.30
CA ASN A 184 4.46 14.64 -25.43
C ASN A 184 4.32 13.33 -26.24
N VAL A 185 3.90 12.26 -25.59
CA VAL A 185 3.21 11.17 -26.32
C VAL A 185 1.75 11.30 -25.94
N SER A 186 0.97 11.77 -26.92
CA SER A 186 -0.47 11.92 -26.89
C SER A 186 -1.13 10.66 -26.34
N VAL A 187 -1.93 10.82 -25.28
CA VAL A 187 -2.95 9.84 -24.90
C VAL A 187 -4.28 10.44 -25.35
N GLU A 188 -4.73 10.03 -26.54
CA GLU A 188 -6.15 10.10 -26.91
C GLU A 188 -6.82 8.77 -26.53
N PRO A 189 -8.08 8.77 -26.10
CA PRO A 189 -8.79 7.59 -25.62
C PRO A 189 -9.51 6.83 -26.75
N GLY A 190 -9.56 5.49 -26.71
CA GLY A 190 -10.39 4.72 -27.66
C GLY A 190 -10.17 3.21 -27.71
N PHE A 191 -11.02 2.49 -26.96
CA PHE A 191 -11.71 1.22 -27.26
C PHE A 191 -11.25 0.28 -28.40
N ASP A 192 -10.93 -0.96 -27.99
CA ASP A 192 -11.24 -2.31 -28.52
C ASP A 192 -10.98 -2.78 -29.98
N ASP A 193 -10.57 -4.06 -30.02
CA ASP A 193 -10.76 -5.12 -31.03
C ASP A 193 -9.73 -5.43 -32.16
N SER A 194 -9.26 -6.68 -32.08
CA SER A 194 -8.95 -7.70 -33.11
C SER A 194 -7.88 -7.55 -34.21
N SER A 195 -7.04 -8.59 -34.22
CA SER A 195 -6.60 -9.43 -35.37
C SER A 195 -5.22 -9.25 -36.05
N SER A 196 -4.32 -10.17 -35.68
CA SER A 196 -3.49 -11.07 -36.52
C SER A 196 -2.31 -10.51 -37.37
N PRO A 197 -1.20 -11.28 -37.53
CA PRO A 197 0.12 -10.79 -37.90
C PRO A 197 0.49 -11.10 -39.36
N ARG A 198 1.31 -10.24 -39.99
CA ARG A 198 2.24 -10.69 -41.06
C ARG A 198 3.30 -9.64 -41.43
N GLU A 199 4.53 -10.05 -41.15
CA GLU A 199 5.78 -9.85 -41.89
C GLU A 199 5.78 -8.85 -43.05
N LYS A 200 6.73 -7.91 -42.97
CA LYS A 200 7.67 -7.62 -44.05
C LYS A 200 8.97 -7.07 -43.46
N GLU A 201 9.99 -7.92 -43.47
CA GLU A 201 11.38 -7.50 -43.47
C GLU A 201 11.60 -6.47 -44.58
N GLN A 202 12.20 -5.33 -44.23
CA GLN A 202 13.15 -4.63 -45.08
C GLN A 202 13.94 -3.67 -44.20
N ALA A 203 15.01 -4.21 -43.63
CA ALA A 203 16.15 -3.43 -43.24
C ALA A 203 16.83 -2.85 -44.50
N THR A 204 17.51 -1.72 -44.30
CA THR A 204 18.43 -1.03 -45.21
C THR A 204 17.80 -0.11 -46.26
N ALA A 205 17.65 1.17 -45.91
CA ALA A 205 18.45 2.24 -46.52
C ALA A 205 18.06 3.61 -45.93
N VAL A 206 19.06 4.26 -45.32
CA VAL A 206 19.37 5.69 -45.44
C VAL A 206 18.25 6.69 -45.09
N ALA A 207 18.37 7.29 -43.92
CA ALA A 207 18.12 8.72 -43.73
C ALA A 207 19.33 9.30 -42.98
N GLU A 208 20.35 9.65 -43.77
CA GLU A 208 21.10 10.87 -43.51
C GLU A 208 20.13 12.07 -43.48
N GLU A 209 20.61 13.17 -42.90
CA GLU A 209 19.92 14.44 -42.61
C GLU A 209 19.25 14.47 -41.22
N ALA A 210 19.59 15.38 -40.32
CA ALA A 210 19.96 16.77 -40.56
C ALA A 210 21.32 17.15 -39.97
N ALA A 211 22.15 17.71 -40.84
CA ALA A 211 23.10 18.74 -40.45
C ALA A 211 22.29 19.92 -39.89
N GLU A 212 22.38 20.15 -38.58
CA GLU A 212 22.15 21.47 -38.01
C GLU A 212 23.53 22.04 -37.68
N GLU A 213 24.03 22.82 -38.65
CA GLU A 213 25.09 23.80 -38.48
C GLU A 213 24.57 24.92 -37.57
N ASP A 214 24.63 24.72 -36.27
CA ASP A 214 24.71 25.83 -35.33
C ASP A 214 26.17 25.97 -34.92
N GLU A 215 26.80 27.09 -35.29
CA GLU A 215 28.07 27.57 -34.75
C GLU A 215 27.93 27.81 -33.23
N SER A 216 27.87 26.72 -32.48
CA SER A 216 27.87 26.69 -31.04
C SER A 216 29.32 26.53 -30.56
N PRO A 217 29.76 27.24 -29.50
CA PRO A 217 31.11 27.12 -28.95
C PRO A 217 31.47 25.68 -28.49
N MET A 218 30.49 24.77 -28.49
CA MET A 218 30.65 23.35 -28.16
C MET A 218 30.98 22.46 -29.39
N ALA A 219 30.89 22.96 -30.62
CA ALA A 219 31.25 22.24 -31.84
C ALA A 219 32.71 21.71 -31.84
N PRO A 220 33.74 22.51 -31.48
CA PRO A 220 35.11 21.99 -31.40
C PRO A 220 35.26 20.89 -30.34
N LEU A 221 34.55 21.01 -29.20
CA LEU A 221 34.59 20.01 -28.14
C LEU A 221 33.92 18.70 -28.56
N LYS A 222 32.78 18.76 -29.27
CA LYS A 222 32.10 17.57 -29.81
C LYS A 222 32.98 16.86 -30.83
N ASN A 223 33.65 17.60 -31.71
CA ASN A 223 34.55 17.01 -32.71
C ASN A 223 35.78 16.38 -32.04
N TYR A 224 36.33 17.02 -31.01
CA TYR A 224 37.42 16.45 -30.21
C TYR A 224 37.00 15.17 -29.49
N ILE A 225 35.83 15.14 -28.85
CA ILE A 225 35.30 13.95 -28.17
C ILE A 225 35.06 12.82 -29.17
N LYS A 226 34.48 13.10 -30.33
CA LYS A 226 34.28 12.10 -31.39
C LYS A 226 35.60 11.52 -31.89
N ALA A 227 36.60 12.37 -32.13
CA ALA A 227 37.93 11.94 -32.56
C ALA A 227 38.62 11.09 -31.49
N GLN A 228 38.55 11.50 -30.22
CA GLN A 228 39.14 10.75 -29.12
C GLN A 228 38.45 9.40 -28.93
N LEU A 229 37.12 9.34 -28.99
CA LEU A 229 36.37 8.08 -28.91
C LEU A 229 36.73 7.13 -30.04
N ALA A 230 36.88 7.63 -31.28
CA ALA A 230 37.31 6.80 -32.40
C ALA A 230 38.72 6.23 -32.19
N LEU A 231 39.61 7.01 -31.59
CA LEU A 231 40.98 6.60 -31.28
C LEU A 231 41.00 5.53 -30.18
N GLU A 232 40.28 5.74 -29.07
CA GLU A 232 40.18 4.75 -27.98
C GLU A 232 39.52 3.44 -28.44
N VAL A 233 38.48 3.52 -29.28
CA VAL A 233 37.83 2.32 -29.83
C VAL A 233 38.80 1.52 -30.71
N SER A 234 39.59 2.20 -31.55
CA SER A 234 40.59 1.49 -32.38
C SER A 234 41.71 0.86 -31.55
N GLN A 235 42.16 1.54 -30.49
CA GLN A 235 43.11 0.95 -29.53
C GLN A 235 42.54 -0.27 -28.83
N LEU A 236 41.31 -0.19 -28.32
CA LEU A 236 40.65 -1.32 -27.67
C LEU A 236 40.49 -2.51 -28.61
N LEU A 237 40.15 -2.29 -29.88
CA LEU A 237 40.07 -3.35 -30.87
C LEU A 237 41.42 -4.04 -31.07
N SER A 238 42.52 -3.28 -31.19
CA SER A 238 43.86 -3.87 -31.32
C SER A 238 44.28 -4.70 -30.09
N ILE A 239 43.94 -4.23 -28.89
CA ILE A 239 44.24 -4.95 -27.64
C ILE A 239 43.42 -6.25 -27.55
N VAL A 240 42.15 -6.21 -27.96
CA VAL A 240 41.29 -7.40 -27.96
C VAL A 240 41.82 -8.42 -28.96
N GLU A 241 42.22 -8.00 -30.15
CA GLU A 241 42.80 -8.87 -31.17
C GLU A 241 44.11 -9.52 -30.68
N GLU A 242 45.02 -8.76 -30.08
CA GLU A 242 46.26 -9.28 -29.51
C GLU A 242 45.98 -10.31 -28.40
N LYS A 243 45.01 -10.03 -27.53
CA LYS A 243 44.59 -10.97 -26.48
C LYS A 243 43.96 -12.24 -27.05
N LEU A 244 43.21 -12.13 -28.14
CA LEU A 244 42.60 -13.27 -28.81
C LEU A 244 43.69 -14.16 -29.41
N LEU A 245 44.65 -13.58 -30.14
CA LEU A 245 45.81 -14.30 -30.69
C LEU A 245 46.67 -14.94 -29.60
N ALA A 246 46.93 -14.24 -28.50
CA ALA A 246 47.64 -14.80 -27.36
C ALA A 246 46.86 -15.96 -26.71
N SER A 247 45.52 -15.86 -26.65
CA SER A 247 44.67 -16.93 -26.15
C SER A 247 44.67 -18.15 -27.08
N GLU A 248 44.66 -17.94 -28.39
CA GLU A 248 44.78 -19.01 -29.39
C GLU A 248 46.13 -19.70 -29.31
N HIS A 249 47.23 -18.95 -29.17
CA HIS A 249 48.56 -19.53 -28.98
C HIS A 249 48.69 -20.31 -27.66
N ASN A 250 48.08 -19.80 -26.58
CA ASN A 250 48.01 -20.53 -25.31
C ASN A 250 47.15 -21.79 -25.40
N PHE A 251 46.10 -21.76 -26.21
CA PHE A 251 45.24 -22.93 -26.44
C PHE A 251 45.93 -23.96 -27.33
N SER A 252 46.58 -23.54 -28.41
CA SER A 252 47.32 -24.41 -29.32
C SER A 252 48.54 -25.03 -28.64
N SER A 253 49.29 -24.29 -27.82
CA SER A 253 50.39 -24.86 -27.02
C SER A 253 49.90 -25.89 -25.99
N LYS A 254 48.75 -25.66 -25.35
CA LYS A 254 48.12 -26.66 -24.46
C LYS A 254 47.65 -27.90 -25.22
N LEU A 255 47.09 -27.73 -26.42
CA LEU A 255 46.72 -28.84 -27.28
C LEU A 255 47.95 -29.63 -27.74
N ALA A 256 49.03 -28.97 -28.14
CA ALA A 256 50.28 -29.62 -28.54
C ALA A 256 50.92 -30.43 -27.39
N LEU A 257 50.88 -29.91 -26.16
CA LEU A 257 51.32 -30.64 -24.96
C LEU A 257 50.46 -31.88 -24.64
N LEU A 258 49.18 -31.87 -25.06
CA LEU A 258 48.28 -33.02 -24.92
C LEU A 258 48.41 -34.03 -26.07
N GLU A 259 48.90 -33.59 -27.24
CA GLU A 259 49.16 -34.42 -28.41
C GLU A 259 50.53 -35.10 -28.40
N GLU A 260 51.45 -34.72 -27.50
CA GLU A 260 52.70 -35.46 -27.30
C GLU A 260 52.40 -36.88 -26.77
N PRO A 261 52.75 -37.95 -27.51
CA PRO A 261 52.45 -39.31 -27.11
C PRO A 261 53.26 -39.69 -25.87
N SER A 262 52.54 -40.10 -24.83
CA SER A 262 53.10 -40.68 -23.62
C SER A 262 54.05 -41.86 -23.94
N SER A 263 55.35 -41.61 -23.95
CA SER A 263 56.36 -42.67 -23.88
C SER A 263 57.29 -42.42 -22.68
N THR A 264 56.90 -42.91 -21.51
CA THR A 264 57.57 -44.03 -20.81
C THR A 264 57.13 -44.10 -19.34
N LYS A 265 56.59 -45.27 -18.96
CA LYS A 265 56.31 -45.68 -17.57
C LYS A 265 57.62 -46.01 -16.86
N LYS A 266 57.72 -45.75 -15.54
CA LYS A 266 58.15 -46.75 -14.54
C LYS A 266 57.86 -46.36 -13.07
N SER A 267 56.91 -47.11 -12.51
CA SER A 267 56.79 -47.67 -11.16
C SER A 267 57.78 -47.30 -10.04
N HIS A 268 57.25 -46.88 -8.88
CA HIS A 268 57.36 -47.46 -7.51
C HIS A 268 56.69 -46.43 -6.57
N GLY A 269 55.77 -46.69 -5.65
CA GLY A 269 55.53 -47.84 -4.78
C GLY A 269 55.52 -47.32 -3.33
N GLY A 270 54.46 -47.60 -2.54
CA GLY A 270 54.57 -47.60 -1.07
C GLY A 270 53.71 -46.62 -0.27
N SER A 271 52.51 -47.10 0.05
CA SER A 271 51.66 -46.75 1.21
C SER A 271 52.40 -46.32 2.49
N LYS A 272 51.85 -45.33 3.22
CA LYS A 272 52.07 -45.21 4.67
C LYS A 272 50.80 -44.71 5.38
N GLY A 273 50.00 -45.67 5.83
CA GLY A 273 48.97 -45.49 6.84
C GLY A 273 49.40 -46.09 8.19
N LYS A 274 49.55 -45.21 9.18
CA LYS A 274 49.09 -45.29 10.59
C LYS A 274 49.58 -46.40 11.56
N ARG A 275 49.90 -45.92 12.77
CA ARG A 275 49.90 -46.52 14.13
C ARG A 275 51.22 -47.16 14.61
N LYS A 276 51.87 -46.52 15.58
CA LYS A 276 51.63 -46.73 17.02
C LYS A 276 52.08 -45.51 17.80
#